data_AF-A0AAV4YTR1-F1
#
_entry.id   AF-A0AAV4YTR1-F1
#
_cell.length_a   1.000
_cell.length_b   1.000
_cell.length_c   1.000
_cell.angle_alpha   90.00
_cell.angle_beta   90.00
_cell.angle_gamma   90.00
#
_symmetry.space_group_name_H-M   'P 1'
#
loop_
_entity.id
_entity.type
_entity.pdbx_description
1 polymer ?
#
loop_
_entity_poly.entity_id
_entity_poly.type
_entity_poly.pdbx_seq_one_letter_code
_entity_poly.pdbx_strand_id
1 'polypeptide(L)'
;MNISDYNFVDFSDAFEDSGIRKRLLTQMGLFQPYGHSSPNFSFDINLGNDQNNADPVMRHGSEWDYTVRSLAKLQNMELPHWAFQDAVRPAMWQGKRRPGSAEQMTAEDVIADLGMNQRLKQGRIQEKYFADCLFHNNVNAKFTQEEQVDNQVIVGKNQQTMNIDLGDATSDPDTFVMKVQRTIKKELGDRADFLTKIVCFASPDYFDAFRSHPKVREVILNGGVDGAVVEHVMGSYGAVLAYLFTRTGLTASVLPGWDNLSSRCTP
;
A
#
# COMPACT_ATOMS: atom_id res chain seq x y z
N MET A 1 9.61 -13.42 37.15
CA MET A 1 10.92 -13.82 36.61
C MET A 1 11.58 -12.54 36.11
N ASN A 2 12.74 -12.15 36.64
CA ASN A 2 13.33 -10.84 36.37
C ASN A 2 14.07 -10.85 35.02
N ILE A 3 13.90 -9.78 34.24
CA ILE A 3 14.48 -9.64 32.89
C ILE A 3 16.01 -9.45 32.92
N SER A 4 16.58 -9.11 34.08
CA SER A 4 18.01 -8.88 34.30
C SER A 4 18.90 -10.13 34.21
N ASP A 5 18.31 -11.32 34.26
CA ASP A 5 19.06 -12.59 34.25
C ASP A 5 19.28 -13.14 32.82
N TYR A 6 18.85 -12.39 31.79
CA TYR A 6 18.95 -12.79 30.39
C TYR A 6 20.08 -12.06 29.67
N ASN A 7 20.85 -12.81 28.87
CA ASN A 7 21.79 -12.22 27.93
C ASN A 7 21.05 -11.86 26.63
N PHE A 8 21.10 -10.59 26.24
CA PHE A 8 20.50 -10.11 25.01
C PHE A 8 21.52 -10.20 23.89
N VAL A 9 21.23 -11.03 22.89
CA VAL A 9 22.02 -11.12 21.66
C VAL A 9 21.31 -10.30 20.59
N ASP A 10 22.05 -9.38 19.96
CA ASP A 10 21.53 -8.58 18.85
C ASP A 10 21.57 -9.42 17.57
N PHE A 11 20.41 -9.51 16.91
CA PHE A 11 20.22 -10.22 15.65
C PHE A 11 19.75 -9.29 14.52
N SER A 12 19.74 -7.97 14.74
CA SER A 12 19.23 -6.97 13.80
C SER A 12 19.83 -7.11 12.40
N ASP A 13 21.15 -7.17 12.28
CA ASP A 13 21.86 -7.35 10.99
C ASP A 13 21.42 -8.62 10.25
N ALA A 14 21.29 -9.74 10.98
CA ALA A 14 20.84 -11.01 10.40
C ALA A 14 19.37 -10.96 9.92
N PHE A 15 18.55 -10.09 10.51
CA PHE A 15 17.18 -9.85 10.07
C PHE A 15 17.08 -8.91 8.86
N GLU A 16 17.98 -7.95 8.74
CA GLU A 16 18.04 -7.03 7.59
C GLU A 16 18.55 -7.72 6.32
N ASP A 17 19.62 -8.51 6.43
CA ASP A 17 20.23 -9.23 5.29
C ASP A 17 19.52 -10.55 4.94
N SER A 18 18.45 -10.90 5.68
CA SER A 18 17.66 -12.07 5.33
C SER A 18 17.04 -11.87 3.93
N GLY A 19 17.60 -12.55 2.92
CA GLY A 19 17.22 -12.54 1.49
C GLY A 19 15.80 -13.05 1.20
N ILE A 20 14.87 -12.80 2.11
CA ILE A 20 13.46 -13.13 2.07
C ILE A 20 12.84 -12.46 0.85
N ARG A 21 12.01 -13.24 0.16
CA ARG A 21 11.23 -12.77 -0.99
C ARG A 21 10.42 -11.54 -0.57
N LYS A 22 10.77 -10.40 -1.15
CA LYS A 22 10.02 -9.16 -0.97
C LYS A 22 8.61 -9.38 -1.53
N ARG A 23 7.59 -8.90 -0.81
CA ARG A 23 6.17 -9.06 -1.16
C ARG A 23 5.72 -7.92 -2.09
N LEU A 24 4.64 -8.13 -2.85
CA LEU A 24 4.26 -7.28 -3.97
C LEU A 24 4.12 -5.80 -3.59
N LEU A 25 3.27 -5.47 -2.62
CA LEU A 25 2.99 -4.08 -2.23
C LEU A 25 4.24 -3.41 -1.65
N THR A 26 5.02 -4.19 -0.89
CA THR A 26 6.32 -3.74 -0.37
C THR A 26 7.33 -3.48 -1.50
N GLN A 27 7.37 -4.31 -2.56
CA GLN A 27 8.26 -4.13 -3.71
C GLN A 27 7.83 -2.97 -4.62
N MET A 28 6.53 -2.73 -4.73
CA MET A 28 5.99 -1.63 -5.52
C MET A 28 6.33 -0.26 -4.95
N GLY A 29 6.76 -0.20 -3.68
CA GLY A 29 7.18 1.05 -3.03
C GLY A 29 6.05 2.05 -2.82
N LEU A 30 4.80 1.56 -2.74
CA LEU A 30 3.62 2.41 -2.52
C LEU A 30 3.58 3.03 -1.12
N PHE A 31 4.20 2.36 -0.14
CA PHE A 31 4.27 2.80 1.24
C PHE A 31 5.73 3.12 1.59
N GLN A 32 5.95 4.28 2.20
CA GLN A 32 7.27 4.67 2.70
C GLN A 32 7.37 4.34 4.20
N PRO A 33 8.42 3.63 4.63
CA PRO A 33 8.61 3.37 6.04
C PRO A 33 8.99 4.65 6.77
N TYR A 34 8.32 4.93 7.89
CA TYR A 34 8.67 5.99 8.81
C TYR A 34 8.84 5.42 10.22
N GLY A 35 9.99 5.71 10.85
CA GLY A 35 10.28 5.27 12.20
C GLY A 35 9.77 6.30 13.22
N HIS A 36 9.07 5.82 14.26
CA HIS A 36 8.62 6.67 15.36
C HIS A 36 9.14 6.12 16.69
N SER A 37 9.44 7.02 17.63
CA SER A 37 10.01 6.68 18.95
C SER A 37 8.97 6.48 20.05
N SER A 38 7.72 6.84 19.78
CA SER A 38 6.59 6.73 20.71
C SER A 38 5.53 5.76 20.14
N PRO A 39 4.76 5.06 20.99
CA PRO A 39 3.64 4.25 20.52
C PRO A 39 2.50 5.11 19.91
N ASN A 40 2.38 6.36 20.35
CA ASN A 40 1.39 7.31 19.85
C ASN A 40 2.05 8.30 18.89
N PHE A 41 1.42 8.52 17.74
CA PHE A 41 1.82 9.51 16.75
C PHE A 41 0.65 10.41 16.37
N SER A 42 0.96 11.64 16.01
CA SER A 42 0.00 12.64 15.55
C SER A 42 0.44 13.20 14.21
N PHE A 43 -0.49 13.34 13.28
CA PHE A 43 -0.24 13.94 11.97
C PHE A 43 -1.39 14.85 11.56
N ASP A 44 -1.06 15.87 10.77
CA ASP A 44 -2.04 16.81 10.25
C ASP A 44 -2.47 16.41 8.84
N ILE A 45 -3.78 16.36 8.62
CA ILE A 45 -4.37 16.21 7.29
C ILE A 45 -4.73 17.60 6.77
N ASN A 46 -3.97 18.03 5.77
CA ASN A 46 -4.31 19.19 4.96
C ASN A 46 -5.19 18.72 3.79
N LEU A 47 -6.48 19.02 3.84
CA LEU A 47 -7.37 18.88 2.68
C LEU A 47 -7.25 20.18 1.89
N GLY A 48 -6.40 20.17 0.86
CA GLY A 48 -6.25 21.32 -0.03
C GLY A 48 -7.61 21.71 -0.60
N ASN A 49 -7.90 23.02 -0.57
CA ASN A 49 -9.04 23.60 -1.25
C ASN A 49 -8.52 24.28 -2.51
N ASP A 50 -9.04 23.83 -3.66
CA ASP A 50 -8.90 24.55 -4.93
C ASP A 50 -9.29 26.02 -4.71
N GLN A 51 -8.48 26.92 -5.24
CA GLN A 51 -8.78 28.35 -5.19
C GLN A 51 -9.85 28.66 -6.24
N ASN A 52 -10.87 29.44 -5.84
CA ASN A 52 -11.84 29.95 -6.80
C ASN A 52 -11.18 30.94 -7.76
N ASN A 53 -11.72 31.03 -8.97
CA ASN A 53 -11.34 32.10 -9.88
C ASN A 53 -11.72 33.45 -9.27
N ALA A 54 -10.80 34.41 -9.35
CA ALA A 54 -11.08 35.77 -8.91
C ALA A 54 -12.09 36.43 -9.85
N ASP A 55 -13.13 37.03 -9.26
CA ASP A 55 -14.07 37.85 -10.01
C ASP A 55 -13.42 39.19 -10.40
N PRO A 56 -13.76 39.75 -11.57
CA PRO A 56 -13.19 41.02 -12.01
C PRO A 56 -13.68 42.16 -11.11
N VAL A 57 -12.75 42.86 -10.48
CA VAL A 57 -13.03 44.02 -9.62
C VAL A 57 -12.87 45.34 -10.40
N MET A 58 -13.63 46.37 -10.01
CA MET A 58 -13.53 47.70 -10.60
C MET A 58 -12.12 48.30 -10.43
N ARG A 59 -11.54 48.78 -11.54
CA ARG A 59 -10.17 49.33 -11.61
C ARG A 59 -9.87 50.48 -10.62
N HIS A 60 -10.89 51.23 -10.21
CA HIS A 60 -10.76 52.36 -9.27
C HIS A 60 -11.66 52.22 -8.04
N GLY A 61 -12.07 50.99 -7.70
CA GLY A 61 -12.81 50.68 -6.48
C GLY A 61 -11.90 50.37 -5.29
N SER A 62 -12.51 50.19 -4.12
CA SER A 62 -11.83 49.76 -2.88
C SER A 62 -12.11 48.30 -2.52
N GLU A 63 -12.68 47.54 -3.45
CA GLU A 63 -12.99 46.12 -3.30
C GLU A 63 -11.71 45.29 -3.57
N TRP A 64 -11.51 44.24 -2.79
CA TRP A 64 -10.37 43.34 -2.91
C TRP A 64 -10.86 41.91 -2.72
N ASP A 65 -10.38 41.01 -3.56
CA ASP A 65 -10.60 39.58 -3.39
C ASP A 65 -9.53 38.98 -2.46
N TYR A 66 -9.84 37.87 -1.79
CA TYR A 66 -8.95 37.23 -0.83
C TYR A 66 -8.79 35.75 -1.13
N THR A 67 -7.60 35.23 -0.89
CA THR A 67 -7.31 33.80 -1.04
C THR A 67 -7.74 33.04 0.20
N VAL A 68 -8.37 31.88 0.01
CA VAL A 68 -8.85 31.05 1.11
C VAL A 68 -7.72 30.12 1.55
N ARG A 69 -7.33 30.20 2.83
CA ARG A 69 -6.35 29.28 3.41
C ARG A 69 -7.02 27.94 3.75
N SER A 70 -6.39 26.85 3.33
CA SER A 70 -6.76 25.49 3.74
C SER A 70 -6.68 25.32 5.25
N LEU A 71 -7.70 24.69 5.84
CA LEU A 71 -7.68 24.25 7.23
C LEU A 71 -7.02 22.87 7.34
N ALA A 72 -6.34 22.64 8.45
CA ALA A 72 -5.69 21.36 8.78
C ALA A 72 -6.51 20.63 9.85
N LYS A 73 -6.63 19.32 9.73
CA LYS A 73 -7.24 18.45 10.75
C LYS A 73 -6.14 17.63 11.42
N LEU A 74 -5.96 17.81 12.73
CA LEU A 74 -5.07 16.97 13.53
C LEU A 74 -5.69 15.57 13.71
N GLN A 75 -4.88 14.53 13.51
CA GLN A 75 -5.22 13.15 13.75
C GLN A 75 -4.20 12.51 14.68
N ASN A 76 -4.69 11.83 15.72
CA ASN A 76 -3.87 11.12 16.68
C ASN A 76 -4.16 9.63 16.56
N MET A 77 -3.11 8.82 16.46
CA MET A 77 -3.23 7.38 16.28
C MET A 77 -2.18 6.64 17.13
N GLU A 78 -2.53 5.42 17.52
CA GLU A 78 -1.65 4.51 18.26
C GLU A 78 -1.21 3.36 17.36
N LEU A 79 0.07 2.99 17.46
CA LEU A 79 0.66 1.93 16.67
C LEU A 79 0.33 0.55 17.26
N PRO A 80 -0.24 -0.38 16.48
CA PRO A 80 -0.42 -1.76 16.94
C PRO A 80 0.94 -2.43 17.14
N HIS A 81 1.05 -3.22 18.21
CA HIS A 81 2.28 -3.92 18.58
C HIS A 81 2.19 -5.43 18.35
N TRP A 82 3.25 -6.02 17.78
CA TRP A 82 3.41 -7.47 17.65
C TRP A 82 4.68 -7.94 18.34
N ALA A 83 4.51 -8.82 19.33
CA ALA A 83 5.60 -9.52 19.98
C ALA A 83 5.56 -11.01 19.62
N PHE A 84 6.69 -11.57 19.21
CA PHE A 84 6.85 -13.00 18.95
C PHE A 84 7.76 -13.63 20.01
N GLN A 85 7.41 -14.82 20.45
CA GLN A 85 8.22 -15.62 21.34
C GLN A 85 8.15 -17.07 20.87
N ASP A 86 9.31 -17.70 20.74
CA ASP A 86 9.44 -19.13 20.45
C ASP A 86 10.37 -19.77 21.49
N ALA A 87 10.21 -21.07 21.73
CA ALA A 87 11.00 -21.82 22.71
C ALA A 87 11.75 -22.97 22.04
N VAL A 88 13.07 -22.97 22.15
CA VAL A 88 13.93 -24.04 21.61
C VAL A 88 14.06 -25.16 22.65
N ARG A 89 13.65 -26.37 22.27
CA ARG A 89 13.69 -27.56 23.14
C ARG A 89 14.73 -28.57 22.63
N PRO A 90 15.37 -29.36 23.50
CA PRO A 90 16.34 -30.39 23.11
C PRO A 90 15.83 -31.37 22.04
N ALA A 91 14.56 -31.76 22.11
CA ALA A 91 13.92 -32.65 21.14
C ALA A 91 13.86 -32.10 19.70
N MET A 92 14.09 -30.80 19.50
CA MET A 92 14.06 -30.17 18.18
C MET A 92 15.33 -30.45 17.37
N TRP A 93 16.49 -30.55 18.01
CA TRP A 93 17.80 -30.70 17.35
C TRP A 93 18.57 -31.98 17.73
N GLN A 94 18.37 -32.51 18.94
CA GLN A 94 19.12 -33.69 19.38
C GLN A 94 18.76 -34.93 18.55
N GLY A 95 19.78 -35.62 18.05
CA GLY A 95 19.65 -36.83 17.24
C GLY A 95 19.14 -36.59 15.81
N LYS A 96 18.94 -35.33 15.40
CA LYS A 96 18.53 -34.99 14.03
C LYS A 96 19.71 -34.51 13.21
N ARG A 97 19.64 -34.78 11.91
CA ARG A 97 20.62 -34.29 10.93
C ARG A 97 20.17 -32.96 10.37
N ARG A 98 21.14 -32.09 10.08
CA ARG A 98 20.86 -30.82 9.39
C ARG A 98 20.35 -31.12 7.97
N PRO A 99 19.29 -30.43 7.49
CA PRO A 99 18.80 -30.60 6.14
C PRO A 99 19.92 -30.33 5.11
N GLY A 100 20.17 -31.28 4.21
CA GLY A 100 21.18 -31.14 3.15
C GLY A 100 22.63 -31.38 3.58
N SER A 101 22.91 -31.76 4.83
CA SER A 101 24.27 -32.08 5.32
C SER A 101 24.33 -33.47 5.99
N ALA A 102 25.55 -34.00 6.12
CA ALA A 102 25.84 -35.17 6.96
C ALA A 102 25.95 -34.83 8.45
N GLU A 103 26.03 -33.54 8.78
CA GLU A 103 26.26 -33.05 10.14
C GLU A 103 25.02 -33.14 11.03
N GLN A 104 25.27 -33.27 12.33
CA GLN A 104 24.25 -33.20 13.35
C GLN A 104 23.72 -31.77 13.47
N MET A 105 22.41 -31.62 13.61
CA MET A 105 21.77 -30.33 13.82
C MET A 105 22.13 -29.76 15.19
N THR A 106 22.51 -28.49 15.24
CA THR A 106 22.81 -27.78 16.49
C THR A 106 21.58 -27.03 17.02
N ALA A 107 21.64 -26.57 18.27
CA ALA A 107 20.61 -25.69 18.83
C ALA A 107 20.56 -24.33 18.09
N GLU A 108 21.71 -23.84 17.63
CA GLU A 108 21.85 -22.57 16.91
C GLU A 108 21.15 -22.63 15.54
N ASP A 109 21.25 -23.77 14.84
CA ASP A 109 20.52 -23.98 13.57
C ASP A 109 19.00 -23.83 13.76
N VAL A 110 18.45 -24.32 14.89
CA VAL A 110 17.02 -24.20 15.20
C VAL A 110 16.66 -22.75 15.58
N ILE A 111 17.52 -22.05 16.31
CA ILE A 111 17.33 -20.63 16.64
C ILE A 111 17.27 -19.80 15.35
N ALA A 112 18.19 -20.05 14.41
CA ALA A 112 18.23 -19.35 13.13
C ALA A 112 16.96 -19.60 12.30
N ASP A 113 16.50 -20.85 12.20
CA ASP A 113 15.27 -21.19 11.47
C ASP A 113 14.03 -20.53 12.08
N LEU A 114 13.89 -20.57 13.41
CA LEU A 114 12.79 -19.90 14.11
C LEU A 114 12.84 -18.38 13.91
N GLY A 115 14.02 -17.77 13.99
CA GLY A 115 14.23 -16.36 13.68
C GLY A 115 13.75 -16.01 12.26
N MET A 116 14.19 -16.76 11.24
CA MET A 116 13.74 -16.56 9.86
C MET A 116 12.22 -16.69 9.73
N ASN A 117 11.61 -17.65 10.42
CA ASN A 117 10.15 -17.83 10.43
C ASN A 117 9.41 -16.67 11.09
N GLN A 118 9.94 -16.09 12.17
CA GLN A 118 9.39 -14.88 12.79
C GLN A 118 9.45 -13.68 11.83
N ARG A 119 10.57 -13.50 11.12
CA ARG A 119 10.72 -12.46 10.10
C ARG A 119 9.72 -12.63 8.94
N LEU A 120 9.50 -13.88 8.50
CA LEU A 120 8.49 -14.21 7.51
C LEU A 120 7.07 -13.88 7.99
N LYS A 121 6.75 -14.14 9.26
CA LYS A 121 5.46 -13.75 9.85
C LYS A 121 5.30 -12.23 9.88
N GLN A 122 6.31 -11.51 10.37
CA GLN A 122 6.29 -10.04 10.44
C GLN A 122 6.02 -9.42 9.06
N GLY A 123 6.73 -9.86 8.03
CA GLY A 123 6.51 -9.30 6.71
C GLY A 123 5.14 -9.67 6.10
N ARG A 124 4.52 -10.80 6.49
CA ARG A 124 3.15 -11.14 6.07
C ARG A 124 2.14 -10.22 6.75
N ILE A 125 2.38 -9.87 8.00
CA ILE A 125 1.57 -8.91 8.74
C ILE A 125 1.66 -7.54 8.05
N GLN A 126 2.86 -7.03 7.78
CA GLN A 126 3.04 -5.76 7.08
C GLN A 126 2.25 -5.71 5.75
N GLU A 127 2.42 -6.72 4.90
CA GLU A 127 1.73 -6.79 3.61
C GLU A 127 0.21 -6.86 3.76
N LYS A 128 -0.30 -7.60 4.75
CA LYS A 128 -1.73 -7.66 5.06
C LYS A 128 -2.27 -6.28 5.43
N TYR A 129 -1.56 -5.53 6.26
CA TYR A 129 -1.99 -4.19 6.67
C TYR A 129 -1.95 -3.19 5.52
N PHE A 130 -0.94 -3.29 4.63
CA PHE A 130 -0.92 -2.54 3.38
C PHE A 130 -2.11 -2.87 2.48
N ALA A 131 -2.45 -4.15 2.34
CA ALA A 131 -3.60 -4.60 1.57
C ALA A 131 -4.93 -4.18 2.21
N ASP A 132 -5.06 -4.25 3.53
CA ASP A 132 -6.27 -3.81 4.25
C ASP A 132 -6.48 -2.30 4.09
N CYS A 133 -5.41 -1.52 4.23
CA CYS A 133 -5.43 -0.07 3.99
C CYS A 133 -5.82 0.28 2.54
N LEU A 134 -5.25 -0.42 1.56
CA LEU A 134 -5.47 -0.13 0.14
C LEU A 134 -6.84 -0.63 -0.34
N PHE A 135 -7.27 -1.85 -0.03
CA PHE A 135 -8.45 -2.42 -0.67
C PHE A 135 -9.74 -2.23 0.12
N HIS A 136 -9.65 -2.26 1.46
CA HIS A 136 -10.82 -2.18 2.34
C HIS A 136 -11.01 -0.80 2.97
N ASN A 137 -9.99 0.07 2.86
CA ASN A 137 -9.95 1.38 3.51
C ASN A 137 -10.15 1.32 5.03
N ASN A 138 -9.96 0.14 5.62
CA ASN A 138 -10.11 -0.09 7.04
C ASN A 138 -8.95 -0.98 7.49
N VAL A 139 -8.26 -0.54 8.54
CA VAL A 139 -7.11 -1.22 9.11
C VAL A 139 -7.44 -1.69 10.51
N ASN A 140 -7.19 -2.98 10.78
CA ASN A 140 -7.50 -3.57 12.07
C ASN A 140 -6.39 -3.31 13.09
N ALA A 141 -6.59 -2.41 14.05
CA ALA A 141 -5.63 -2.11 15.11
C ALA A 141 -6.08 -2.67 16.46
N LYS A 142 -6.22 -4.02 16.56
CA LYS A 142 -6.60 -4.65 17.84
C LYS A 142 -5.67 -4.21 18.98
N PHE A 143 -6.26 -3.97 20.15
CA PHE A 143 -5.57 -3.59 21.39
C PHE A 143 -5.02 -2.14 21.43
N THR A 144 -5.36 -1.29 20.46
CA THR A 144 -5.17 0.16 20.56
C THR A 144 -6.46 0.85 21.00
N GLN A 145 -6.40 2.15 21.27
CA GLN A 145 -7.59 2.97 21.58
C GLN A 145 -8.67 2.93 20.48
N GLU A 146 -8.26 2.77 19.22
CA GLU A 146 -9.15 2.64 18.05
C GLU A 146 -8.99 1.26 17.43
N GLU A 147 -9.82 0.30 17.85
CA GLU A 147 -9.70 -1.10 17.41
C GLU A 147 -9.83 -1.29 15.89
N GLN A 148 -10.52 -0.37 15.20
CA GLN A 148 -10.66 -0.32 13.75
C GLN A 148 -10.38 1.11 13.28
N VAL A 149 -9.36 1.27 12.43
CA VAL A 149 -8.98 2.54 11.83
C VAL A 149 -9.69 2.66 10.48
N ASP A 150 -10.74 3.48 10.44
CA ASP A 150 -11.45 3.78 9.20
C ASP A 150 -10.84 5.00 8.51
N ASN A 151 -10.14 4.74 7.41
CA ASN A 151 -9.50 5.77 6.61
C ASN A 151 -10.52 6.69 5.91
N GLN A 152 -11.77 6.26 5.68
CA GLN A 152 -12.82 7.12 5.14
C GLN A 152 -13.15 8.26 6.10
N VAL A 153 -13.24 7.96 7.40
CA VAL A 153 -13.53 8.94 8.46
C VAL A 153 -12.32 9.86 8.69
N ILE A 154 -11.11 9.30 8.62
CA ILE A 154 -9.88 10.03 8.84
C ILE A 154 -9.65 11.07 7.73
N VAL A 155 -9.72 10.62 6.47
CA VAL A 155 -9.46 11.44 5.27
C VAL A 155 -10.69 12.23 4.82
N GLY A 156 -11.91 11.77 5.14
CA GLY A 156 -13.15 12.40 4.69
C GLY A 156 -13.54 12.08 3.25
N LYS A 157 -13.01 10.98 2.69
CA LYS A 157 -13.24 10.55 1.30
C LYS A 157 -13.72 9.10 1.26
N ASN A 158 -14.82 8.86 0.56
CA ASN A 158 -15.40 7.53 0.42
C ASN A 158 -14.75 6.75 -0.73
N GLN A 159 -14.59 5.45 -0.54
CA GLN A 159 -14.16 4.55 -1.59
C GLN A 159 -15.20 4.51 -2.71
N GLN A 160 -14.74 4.68 -3.95
CA GLN A 160 -15.61 4.61 -5.12
C GLN A 160 -15.69 3.16 -5.58
N THR A 161 -16.92 2.66 -5.74
CA THR A 161 -17.17 1.33 -6.29
C THR A 161 -17.89 1.47 -7.62
N MET A 162 -17.43 0.76 -8.63
CA MET A 162 -18.09 0.70 -9.92
C MET A 162 -18.04 -0.74 -10.43
N ASN A 163 -19.20 -1.26 -10.81
CA ASN A 163 -19.34 -2.63 -11.30
C ASN A 163 -19.26 -2.64 -12.83
N ILE A 164 -18.50 -3.57 -13.39
CA ILE A 164 -18.50 -3.89 -14.81
C ILE A 164 -19.00 -5.32 -14.98
N ASP A 165 -19.94 -5.51 -15.90
CA ASP A 165 -20.24 -6.83 -16.42
C ASP A 165 -19.33 -7.11 -17.62
N LEU A 166 -18.26 -7.88 -17.38
CA LEU A 166 -17.34 -8.32 -18.43
C LEU A 166 -17.85 -9.55 -19.21
N GLY A 167 -19.00 -10.12 -18.81
CA GLY A 167 -19.66 -11.21 -19.52
C GLY A 167 -20.53 -10.72 -20.68
N ASP A 168 -20.95 -9.46 -20.65
CA ASP A 168 -21.72 -8.84 -21.72
C ASP A 168 -20.81 -8.29 -22.82
N ALA A 169 -20.84 -8.91 -24.00
CA ALA A 169 -20.07 -8.50 -25.18
C ALA A 169 -20.43 -7.08 -25.69
N THR A 170 -21.56 -6.52 -25.28
CA THR A 170 -21.98 -5.16 -25.65
C THR A 170 -21.39 -4.10 -24.73
N SER A 171 -20.91 -4.49 -23.53
CA SER A 171 -20.25 -3.60 -22.58
C SER A 171 -19.01 -2.95 -23.20
N ASP A 172 -18.70 -1.72 -22.80
CA ASP A 172 -17.52 -1.00 -23.27
C ASP A 172 -16.50 -0.81 -22.14
N PRO A 173 -15.53 -1.72 -22.01
CA PRO A 173 -14.55 -1.66 -20.93
C PRO A 173 -13.60 -0.46 -21.04
N ASP A 174 -13.40 0.12 -22.23
CA ASP A 174 -12.49 1.26 -22.40
C ASP A 174 -13.09 2.54 -21.82
N THR A 175 -14.36 2.82 -22.15
CA THR A 175 -15.09 3.96 -21.57
C THR A 175 -15.19 3.86 -20.04
N PHE A 176 -15.25 2.64 -19.51
CA PHE A 176 -15.22 2.42 -18.08
C PHE A 176 -13.87 2.81 -17.46
N VAL A 177 -12.76 2.37 -18.05
CA VAL A 177 -11.41 2.72 -17.57
C VAL A 177 -11.24 4.25 -17.59
N MET A 178 -11.68 4.93 -18.64
CA MET A 178 -11.65 6.40 -18.70
C MET A 178 -12.52 7.04 -17.61
N LYS A 179 -13.70 6.47 -17.32
CA LYS A 179 -14.58 6.95 -16.24
C LYS A 179 -13.93 6.78 -14.87
N VAL A 180 -13.26 5.65 -14.61
CA VAL A 180 -12.49 5.41 -13.38
C VAL A 180 -11.41 6.48 -13.23
N GLN A 181 -10.59 6.69 -14.26
CA GLN A 181 -9.51 7.67 -14.23
C GLN A 181 -10.02 9.09 -13.97
N ARG A 182 -11.16 9.47 -14.60
CA ARG A 182 -11.78 10.78 -14.38
C ARG A 182 -12.30 10.94 -12.96
N THR A 183 -12.95 9.91 -12.41
CA THR A 183 -13.44 9.95 -11.02
C THR A 183 -12.28 10.08 -10.04
N ILE A 184 -11.18 9.34 -10.25
CA ILE A 184 -9.97 9.44 -9.42
C ILE A 184 -9.40 10.86 -9.44
N LYS A 185 -9.23 11.44 -10.63
CA LYS A 185 -8.72 12.82 -10.77
C LYS A 185 -9.65 13.84 -10.13
N LYS A 186 -10.97 13.66 -10.25
CA LYS A 186 -11.95 14.54 -9.62
C LYS A 186 -11.87 14.48 -8.09
N GLU A 187 -11.70 13.29 -7.51
CA GLU A 187 -11.61 13.15 -6.05
C GLU A 187 -10.28 13.64 -5.47
N LEU A 188 -9.20 13.62 -6.27
CA LEU A 188 -7.89 14.17 -5.92
C LEU A 188 -7.87 15.70 -5.88
N GLY A 189 -8.75 16.39 -6.63
CA GLY A 189 -8.79 17.86 -6.71
C GLY A 189 -7.44 18.43 -7.15
N ASP A 190 -6.93 19.42 -6.41
CA ASP A 190 -5.63 20.08 -6.58
C ASP A 190 -4.46 19.07 -6.65
N ARG A 191 -4.63 17.88 -6.05
CA ARG A 191 -3.59 16.84 -6.03
C ARG A 191 -3.56 15.98 -7.29
N ALA A 192 -4.47 16.19 -8.24
CA ALA A 192 -4.46 15.48 -9.51
C ALA A 192 -3.20 15.77 -10.32
N ASP A 193 -2.58 16.94 -10.15
CA ASP A 193 -1.35 17.33 -10.85
C ASP A 193 -0.11 16.57 -10.37
N PHE A 194 -0.13 16.06 -9.13
CA PHE A 194 0.94 15.22 -8.59
C PHE A 194 0.81 13.74 -8.99
N LEU A 195 -0.27 13.36 -9.67
CA LEU A 195 -0.52 11.98 -10.07
C LEU A 195 0.39 11.58 -11.25
N THR A 196 1.43 10.80 -10.97
CA THR A 196 2.37 10.32 -12.00
C THR A 196 1.86 9.11 -12.79
N LYS A 197 1.19 8.17 -12.11
CA LYS A 197 0.69 6.93 -12.71
C LYS A 197 -0.50 6.36 -11.94
N ILE A 198 -1.38 5.66 -12.65
CA ILE A 198 -2.47 4.89 -12.07
C ILE A 198 -2.17 3.41 -12.29
N VAL A 199 -2.08 2.63 -11.21
CA VAL A 199 -1.87 1.18 -11.27
C VAL A 199 -3.16 0.48 -10.87
N CYS A 200 -3.55 -0.55 -11.62
CA CYS A 200 -4.74 -1.36 -11.33
C CYS A 200 -4.35 -2.71 -10.75
N PHE A 201 -4.95 -3.06 -9.60
CA PHE A 201 -4.88 -4.41 -9.05
C PHE A 201 -6.11 -5.20 -9.52
N ALA A 202 -5.85 -6.35 -10.14
CA ALA A 202 -6.89 -7.23 -10.65
C ALA A 202 -6.70 -8.66 -10.15
N SER A 203 -7.83 -9.32 -9.89
CA SER A 203 -7.87 -10.76 -9.66
C SER A 203 -7.54 -11.54 -10.96
N PRO A 204 -7.08 -12.80 -10.87
CA PRO A 204 -6.86 -13.67 -12.03
C PRO A 204 -8.09 -13.73 -12.92
N ASP A 205 -9.21 -14.06 -12.32
CA ASP A 205 -10.44 -14.33 -13.04
C ASP A 205 -10.93 -13.05 -13.73
N TYR A 206 -10.77 -11.90 -13.07
CA TYR A 206 -11.09 -10.60 -13.66
C TYR A 206 -10.14 -10.22 -14.80
N PHE A 207 -8.83 -10.48 -14.65
CA PHE A 207 -7.85 -10.19 -15.68
C PHE A 207 -8.05 -11.06 -16.92
N ASP A 208 -8.34 -12.35 -16.72
CA ASP A 208 -8.63 -13.28 -17.81
C ASP A 208 -9.93 -12.91 -18.54
N ALA A 209 -10.98 -12.54 -17.79
CA ALA A 209 -12.23 -12.03 -18.37
C ALA A 209 -11.98 -10.74 -19.18
N PHE A 210 -11.25 -9.77 -18.62
CA PHE A 210 -10.92 -8.52 -19.29
C PHE A 210 -10.11 -8.74 -20.58
N ARG A 211 -9.06 -9.57 -20.52
CA ARG A 211 -8.22 -9.90 -21.68
C ARG A 211 -9.00 -10.64 -22.77
N SER A 212 -9.94 -11.49 -22.38
CA SER A 212 -10.74 -12.28 -23.32
C SER A 212 -11.87 -11.49 -23.99
N HIS A 213 -12.22 -10.31 -23.46
CA HIS A 213 -13.34 -9.49 -23.94
C HIS A 213 -13.14 -9.09 -25.42
N PRO A 214 -14.17 -9.22 -26.29
CA PRO A 214 -14.05 -8.97 -27.73
C PRO A 214 -13.48 -7.59 -28.09
N LYS A 215 -13.98 -6.53 -27.46
CA LYS A 215 -13.51 -5.15 -27.71
C LYS A 215 -12.07 -4.90 -27.23
N VAL A 216 -11.63 -5.55 -26.16
CA VAL A 216 -10.24 -5.42 -25.67
C VAL A 216 -9.29 -6.13 -26.63
N ARG A 217 -9.69 -7.30 -27.12
CA ARG A 217 -8.93 -8.03 -28.15
C ARG A 217 -8.85 -7.25 -29.45
N GLU A 218 -9.92 -6.57 -29.85
CA GLU A 218 -9.93 -5.70 -31.02
C GLU A 218 -8.93 -4.54 -30.88
N VAL A 219 -8.89 -3.86 -29.73
CA VAL A 219 -7.91 -2.79 -29.46
C VAL A 219 -6.47 -3.32 -29.51
N ILE A 220 -6.21 -4.51 -28.95
CA ILE A 220 -4.88 -5.15 -28.98
C ILE A 220 -4.49 -5.53 -30.42
N LEU A 221 -5.41 -6.09 -31.20
CA LEU A 221 -5.15 -6.54 -32.58
C LEU A 221 -4.99 -5.37 -33.56
N ASN A 222 -5.72 -4.28 -33.35
CA ASN A 222 -5.68 -3.08 -34.19
C ASN A 222 -4.54 -2.11 -33.81
N GLY A 223 -3.68 -2.49 -32.86
CA GLY A 223 -2.46 -1.74 -32.55
C GLY A 223 -2.65 -0.43 -31.78
N GLY A 224 -3.80 -0.22 -31.13
CA GLY A 224 -4.07 0.93 -30.25
C GLY A 224 -3.99 2.30 -30.95
N VAL A 225 -5.13 2.88 -31.31
CA VAL A 225 -5.19 4.25 -31.86
C VAL A 225 -5.17 5.26 -30.71
N ASP A 226 -4.08 6.04 -30.64
CA ASP A 226 -3.85 7.30 -29.93
C ASP A 226 -4.40 7.53 -28.50
N GLY A 227 -3.47 7.78 -27.57
CA GLY A 227 -3.70 8.60 -26.36
C GLY A 227 -3.88 7.85 -25.03
N ALA A 228 -4.22 6.56 -25.05
CA ALA A 228 -4.26 5.71 -23.87
C ALA A 228 -3.44 4.44 -24.15
N VAL A 229 -2.12 4.59 -24.12
CA VAL A 229 -1.23 3.43 -24.16
C VAL A 229 -1.47 2.62 -22.89
N VAL A 230 -2.31 1.60 -22.98
CA VAL A 230 -2.15 0.40 -22.16
C VAL A 230 -0.83 -0.17 -22.64
N GLU A 231 0.27 0.18 -21.97
CA GLU A 231 1.59 -0.35 -22.32
C GLU A 231 1.52 -1.87 -22.22
N HIS A 232 1.46 -2.50 -23.38
CA HIS A 232 1.73 -3.92 -23.55
C HIS A 232 3.26 -4.10 -23.44
N VAL A 233 3.80 -4.02 -22.22
CA VAL A 233 5.20 -4.41 -21.98
C VAL A 233 5.26 -5.93 -21.99
N MET A 234 5.34 -6.48 -23.20
CA MET A 234 5.90 -7.81 -23.43
C MET A 234 7.30 -7.63 -24.05
N GLY A 235 8.30 -7.57 -23.17
CA GLY A 235 9.68 -8.00 -23.46
C GLY A 235 10.79 -6.94 -23.44
N SER A 236 11.77 -7.16 -22.56
CA SER A 236 13.15 -6.60 -22.51
C SER A 236 13.25 -5.14 -22.04
N TYR A 237 13.61 -4.81 -20.78
CA TYR A 237 14.83 -5.20 -20.04
C TYR A 237 14.56 -5.40 -18.54
N GLY A 238 15.41 -6.21 -17.91
CA GLY A 238 15.13 -6.90 -16.65
C GLY A 238 15.04 -6.05 -15.38
N ALA A 239 13.94 -6.23 -14.66
CA ALA A 239 13.92 -6.40 -13.20
C ALA A 239 12.55 -6.98 -12.77
N VAL A 240 12.60 -8.22 -12.27
CA VAL A 240 11.60 -8.91 -11.44
C VAL A 240 10.17 -9.03 -11.97
N LEU A 241 9.96 -10.12 -12.72
CA LEU A 241 8.70 -10.85 -12.80
C LEU A 241 8.16 -11.17 -11.38
N ALA A 242 6.94 -10.74 -11.08
CA ALA A 242 6.12 -11.35 -10.04
C ALA A 242 4.63 -11.26 -10.45
N TYR A 243 4.18 -12.26 -11.22
CA TYR A 243 2.75 -12.57 -11.33
C TYR A 243 2.32 -13.32 -10.08
N LEU A 244 1.37 -12.80 -9.29
CA LEU A 244 0.51 -13.66 -8.47
C LEU A 244 -0.80 -13.00 -8.06
N PHE A 245 -1.84 -13.79 -8.24
CA PHE A 245 -3.27 -13.55 -8.21
C PHE A 245 -3.92 -13.48 -6.81
N THR A 246 -4.93 -12.62 -6.61
CA THR A 246 -5.83 -12.62 -5.43
C THR A 246 -7.31 -12.48 -5.83
N ARG A 247 -8.23 -13.05 -5.05
CA ARG A 247 -9.53 -13.63 -5.49
C ARG A 247 -10.74 -12.69 -5.59
N THR A 248 -10.65 -11.37 -5.39
CA THR A 248 -11.89 -10.58 -5.24
C THR A 248 -11.79 -9.14 -5.71
N GLY A 249 -12.46 -8.85 -6.82
CA GLY A 249 -12.95 -7.52 -7.18
C GLY A 249 -11.90 -6.47 -7.54
N LEU A 250 -12.32 -5.49 -8.33
CA LEU A 250 -11.52 -4.32 -8.67
C LEU A 250 -11.86 -3.21 -7.67
N THR A 251 -11.11 -3.13 -6.58
CA THR A 251 -11.17 -2.01 -5.64
C THR A 251 -10.08 -1.01 -6.01
N ALA A 252 -10.48 0.11 -6.60
CA ALA A 252 -9.62 1.28 -6.71
C ALA A 252 -9.75 2.08 -5.41
N SER A 253 -8.67 2.19 -4.65
CA SER A 253 -8.57 3.21 -3.62
C SER A 253 -7.63 4.31 -4.10
N VAL A 254 -8.06 5.53 -3.84
CA VAL A 254 -7.24 6.72 -3.97
C VAL A 254 -6.93 7.10 -2.53
N LEU A 255 -5.66 6.94 -2.13
CA LEU A 255 -5.17 7.55 -0.90
C LEU A 255 -4.70 8.97 -1.29
N PRO A 256 -5.40 10.04 -0.88
CA PRO A 256 -4.93 11.39 -1.08
C PRO A 256 -3.90 11.75 0.00
N GLY A 257 -2.65 12.02 -0.39
CA GLY A 257 -1.78 12.94 0.34
C GLY A 257 -0.83 12.37 1.39
N TRP A 258 0.10 11.51 0.98
CA TRP A 258 1.33 11.25 1.73
C TRP A 258 2.54 11.60 0.87
N ASP A 259 2.77 12.90 0.65
CA ASP A 259 4.01 13.42 0.10
C ASP A 259 4.58 14.50 1.02
N ASN A 260 5.78 14.23 1.53
CA ASN A 260 6.80 15.17 2.04
C ASN A 260 6.36 16.28 3.03
N LEU A 261 6.45 15.97 4.31
CA LEU A 261 6.84 16.95 5.36
C LEU A 261 8.20 16.58 5.96
N SER A 262 9.22 16.51 5.11
CA SER A 262 10.60 16.76 5.56
C SER A 262 10.94 18.23 5.30
N SER A 263 10.40 19.14 6.12
CA SER A 263 10.98 20.47 6.23
C SER A 263 10.89 20.98 7.66
N ARG A 264 12.04 20.87 8.35
CA ARG A 264 12.63 21.87 9.25
C ARG A 264 11.66 22.58 10.19
N CYS A 265 11.75 22.27 11.48
CA CYS A 265 11.70 23.26 12.57
C CYS A 265 12.31 22.64 13.85
N THR A 266 13.58 22.95 14.09
CA THR A 266 14.21 23.15 15.41
C THR A 266 15.12 24.37 15.27
N PRO A 267 15.38 25.16 16.31
CA PRO A 267 15.18 24.88 17.74
C PRO A 267 13.79 25.21 18.27
#